data_AF-A0A1I5DF09-F1
#
_entry.id   AF-A0A1I5DF09-F1
#
_cell.length_a   1.000
_cell.length_b   1.000
_cell.length_c   1.000
_cell.angle_alpha   90.00
_cell.angle_beta   90.00
_cell.angle_gamma   90.00
#
_symmetry.space_group_name_H-M   'P 1'
#
loop_
_entity.id
_entity.type
_entity.pdbx_description
1 polymer ?
#
loop_
_entity_poly.entity_id
_entity_poly.type
_entity_poly.pdbx_seq_one_letter_code
_entity_poly.pdbx_strand_id
1 'polypeptide(L)'
;MTTGFDNEIRIRERRLILRDKHAMTRLDQLISAVRSTPDASAIPASPILIRRTTKPPVVLRILPVDGAARSVFLGARAMLILSNLIPRPAPDPALIGQAFDLTPAESRLAALLATGASLASASEHLRISRETARNHLKSIFSKTGAHRQSELVTLVSQLA
;
A
#
# COMPACT_ATOMS: atom_id res chain seq x y z
N MET A 1 -3.03 13.22 10.27
CA MET A 1 -4.13 12.23 10.33
C MET A 1 -3.62 10.93 9.75
N THR A 2 -3.41 9.93 10.59
CA THR A 2 -2.77 8.64 10.25
C THR A 2 -3.66 7.88 9.27
N THR A 3 -3.11 7.54 8.11
CA THR A 3 -3.82 7.26 6.85
C THR A 3 -4.79 6.07 6.86
N GLY A 4 -4.94 5.32 7.97
CA GLY A 4 -5.80 4.13 8.07
C GLY A 4 -6.91 4.16 9.12
N PHE A 5 -6.83 5.03 10.15
CA PHE A 5 -7.83 5.10 11.22
C PHE A 5 -8.75 6.31 11.02
N ASP A 6 -10.05 6.11 11.26
CA ASP A 6 -11.09 7.12 11.14
C ASP A 6 -12.34 6.72 11.93
N ASN A 7 -13.48 7.37 11.67
CA ASN A 7 -14.75 7.07 12.34
C ASN A 7 -15.29 5.67 12.00
N GLU A 8 -14.82 5.04 10.93
CA GLU A 8 -15.25 3.71 10.47
C GLU A 8 -14.27 2.60 10.92
N ILE A 9 -13.00 2.93 11.14
CA ILE A 9 -11.96 2.03 11.68
C ILE A 9 -11.24 2.72 12.84
N ARG A 10 -11.48 2.29 14.08
CA ARG A 10 -10.92 2.96 15.27
C ARG A 10 -10.53 1.98 16.36
N ILE A 11 -9.63 2.41 17.23
CA ILE A 11 -9.28 1.66 18.44
C ILE A 11 -9.99 2.30 19.63
N ARG A 12 -10.76 1.51 20.37
CA ARG A 12 -11.40 1.93 21.63
C ARG A 12 -11.20 0.83 22.67
N GLU A 13 -10.80 1.21 23.89
CA GLU A 13 -10.62 0.26 25.00
C GLU A 13 -9.73 -0.94 24.62
N ARG A 14 -8.63 -0.67 23.90
CA ARG A 14 -7.68 -1.68 23.38
C ARG A 14 -8.30 -2.69 22.40
N ARG A 15 -9.46 -2.39 21.82
CA ARG A 15 -10.13 -3.19 20.78
C ARG A 15 -10.21 -2.43 19.47
N LEU A 16 -9.96 -3.12 18.37
CA LEU A 16 -10.23 -2.60 17.03
C LEU A 16 -11.73 -2.69 16.76
N ILE A 17 -12.36 -1.55 16.50
CA ILE A 17 -13.78 -1.42 16.21
C ILE A 17 -13.94 -1.07 14.73
N LEU A 18 -14.70 -1.90 14.02
CA LEU A 18 -15.02 -1.75 12.61
C LEU A 18 -16.51 -1.41 12.47
N ARG A 19 -16.85 -0.35 11.73
CA ARG A 19 -18.25 -0.02 11.42
C ARG A 19 -18.91 -1.09 10.54
N ASP A 20 -18.14 -1.72 9.66
CA ASP A 20 -18.58 -2.86 8.86
C ASP A 20 -18.84 -4.07 9.77
N LYS A 21 -20.13 -4.39 9.97
CA LYS A 21 -20.57 -5.49 10.85
C LYS A 21 -20.04 -6.84 10.38
N HIS A 22 -19.98 -7.08 9.08
CA HIS A 22 -19.50 -8.35 8.53
C HIS A 22 -18.00 -8.52 8.80
N ALA A 23 -17.23 -7.46 8.60
CA ALA A 23 -15.81 -7.44 8.92
C ALA A 23 -15.57 -7.60 10.44
N MET A 24 -16.39 -6.96 11.28
CA MET A 24 -16.32 -7.09 12.75
C MET A 24 -16.60 -8.52 13.20
N THR A 25 -17.65 -9.16 12.71
CA THR A 25 -17.97 -10.56 13.05
C THR A 25 -16.85 -11.52 12.64
N ARG A 26 -16.25 -11.34 11.45
CA ARG A 26 -15.10 -12.13 11.03
C ARG A 26 -13.87 -11.90 11.92
N LEU A 27 -13.62 -10.65 12.33
CA LEU A 27 -12.52 -10.32 13.21
C LEU A 27 -12.70 -10.97 14.59
N ASP A 28 -13.91 -10.93 15.16
CA ASP A 28 -14.22 -11.58 16.44
C ASP A 28 -14.05 -13.10 16.38
N GLN A 29 -14.50 -13.74 15.29
CA GLN A 29 -14.29 -15.17 15.06
C GLN A 29 -12.80 -15.53 15.01
N LEU A 30 -11.99 -14.73 14.30
CA LEU A 30 -10.55 -14.96 14.22
C LEU A 30 -9.85 -14.71 15.56
N ILE A 31 -10.20 -13.65 16.29
CA ILE A 31 -9.66 -13.39 17.63
C ILE A 31 -9.98 -14.56 18.57
N SER A 32 -11.23 -15.06 18.53
CA SER A 32 -11.63 -16.23 19.31
C SER A 32 -10.81 -17.46 18.94
N ALA A 33 -10.61 -17.71 17.64
CA ALA A 33 -9.77 -18.82 17.18
C ALA A 33 -8.33 -18.66 17.69
N VAL A 34 -7.69 -17.51 17.50
CA VAL A 34 -6.31 -17.23 17.97
C VAL A 34 -6.17 -17.45 19.48
N ARG A 35 -7.18 -17.10 20.27
CA ARG A 35 -7.16 -17.31 21.72
C ARG A 35 -7.22 -18.80 22.10
N SER A 36 -8.02 -19.58 21.39
CA SER A 36 -8.24 -21.01 21.67
C SER A 36 -7.23 -21.94 21.02
N THR A 37 -6.49 -21.49 20.01
CA THR A 37 -5.50 -22.31 19.28
C THR A 37 -4.25 -22.55 20.13
N PRO A 38 -3.76 -23.81 20.25
CA PRO A 38 -2.45 -24.11 20.86
C PRO A 38 -1.30 -23.47 20.08
N ASP A 39 -0.21 -23.15 20.77
CA ASP A 39 0.89 -22.34 20.23
C ASP A 39 1.62 -22.92 19.01
N ALA A 40 1.44 -24.21 18.72
CA ALA A 40 2.06 -24.91 17.60
C ALA A 40 1.19 -24.96 16.33
N SER A 41 -0.05 -24.47 16.37
CA SER A 41 -0.97 -24.58 15.23
C SER A 41 -1.03 -23.29 14.42
N ALA A 42 -0.85 -23.41 13.10
CA ALA A 42 -0.97 -22.30 12.17
C ALA A 42 -2.38 -21.68 12.27
N ILE A 43 -2.45 -20.37 12.47
CA ILE A 43 -3.71 -19.63 12.44
C ILE A 43 -4.07 -19.41 10.96
N PRO A 44 -5.16 -20.00 10.43
CA PRO A 44 -5.62 -19.70 9.08
C PRO A 44 -6.16 -18.26 9.07
N ALA A 45 -5.33 -17.33 8.64
CA ALA A 45 -5.67 -15.91 8.60
C ALA A 45 -6.06 -15.49 7.17
N SER A 46 -7.29 -15.82 6.76
CA SER A 46 -7.84 -15.21 5.54
C SER A 46 -7.96 -13.69 5.72
N PRO A 47 -7.61 -12.89 4.71
CA PRO A 47 -7.74 -11.44 4.80
C PRO A 47 -9.20 -11.04 5.00
N ILE A 48 -9.44 -10.05 5.86
CA ILE A 48 -10.76 -9.45 6.06
C ILE A 48 -10.84 -8.18 5.21
N LEU A 49 -11.81 -8.13 4.31
CA LEU A 49 -12.17 -6.91 3.59
C LEU A 49 -13.07 -6.06 4.47
N ILE A 50 -12.63 -4.84 4.79
CA ILE A 50 -13.39 -3.84 5.55
C ILE A 50 -13.94 -2.83 4.55
N ARG A 51 -15.26 -2.80 4.38
CA ARG A 51 -15.93 -1.80 3.54
C ARG A 51 -16.11 -0.50 4.32
N ARG A 52 -15.88 0.63 3.64
CA ARG A 52 -16.06 1.98 4.19
C ARG A 52 -17.09 2.73 3.36
N THR A 53 -17.79 3.66 3.99
CA THR A 53 -18.90 4.41 3.36
C THR A 53 -18.37 5.54 2.47
N THR A 54 -17.28 6.19 2.89
CA THR A 54 -16.78 7.42 2.25
C THR A 54 -15.36 7.30 1.71
N LYS A 55 -14.73 6.14 1.85
CA LYS A 55 -13.33 5.88 1.45
C LYS A 55 -13.21 4.50 0.78
N PRO A 56 -12.12 4.23 0.01
CA PRO A 56 -11.87 2.90 -0.55
C PRO A 56 -11.82 1.80 0.52
N PRO A 57 -11.97 0.51 0.18
CA PRO A 57 -11.90 -0.55 1.18
C PRO A 57 -10.51 -0.65 1.83
N VAL A 58 -10.46 -1.26 3.02
CA VAL A 58 -9.22 -1.64 3.69
C VAL A 58 -9.14 -3.15 3.76
N VAL A 59 -7.97 -3.72 3.52
CA VAL A 59 -7.69 -5.12 3.76
C VAL A 59 -6.99 -5.25 5.10
N LEU A 60 -7.59 -5.99 6.02
CA LEU A 60 -6.99 -6.39 7.28
C LEU A 60 -6.37 -7.78 7.12
N ARG A 61 -5.05 -7.85 7.24
CA ARG A 61 -4.29 -9.10 7.29
C ARG A 61 -3.90 -9.39 8.72
N ILE A 62 -3.96 -10.67 9.09
CA ILE A 62 -3.49 -11.14 10.39
C ILE A 62 -2.28 -12.02 10.12
N LEU A 63 -1.16 -11.70 10.76
CA LEU A 63 0.05 -12.51 10.72
C LEU A 63 0.24 -13.13 12.10
N PRO A 64 0.38 -14.47 12.22
CA PRO A 64 0.69 -15.07 13.50
C PRO A 64 2.06 -14.59 14.00
N VAL A 65 2.21 -14.46 15.32
CA VAL A 65 3.51 -14.23 15.95
C VAL A 65 3.98 -15.55 16.55
N ASP A 66 5.00 -16.13 15.91
CA ASP A 66 5.59 -17.40 16.33
C ASP A 66 6.18 -17.28 17.74
N GLY A 67 6.21 -18.40 18.47
CA GLY A 67 6.60 -18.47 19.88
C GLY A 67 7.90 -17.75 20.22
N ALA A 68 8.92 -17.90 19.37
CA ALA A 68 10.23 -17.26 19.56
C ALA A 68 10.17 -15.71 19.44
N ALA A 69 9.26 -15.17 18.63
CA ALA A 69 9.10 -13.73 18.43
C ALA A 69 8.22 -13.08 19.50
N ARG A 70 7.51 -13.87 20.32
CA ARG A 70 6.58 -13.33 21.34
C ARG A 70 7.26 -12.51 22.42
N SER A 71 8.49 -12.84 22.79
CA SER A 71 9.28 -12.06 23.76
C SER A 71 9.52 -10.63 23.25
N VAL A 72 9.80 -10.48 21.96
CA VAL A 72 10.01 -9.19 21.29
C VAL A 72 8.70 -8.40 21.19
N PHE A 73 7.58 -9.08 20.95
CA PHE A 73 6.26 -8.45 20.82
C PHE A 73 5.41 -8.46 22.11
N LEU A 74 6.03 -8.47 23.29
CA LEU A 74 5.33 -8.38 24.59
C LEU A 74 4.20 -9.41 24.78
N GLY A 75 4.41 -10.64 24.30
CA GLY A 75 3.43 -11.73 24.38
C GLY A 75 2.31 -11.66 23.32
N ALA A 76 2.42 -10.78 22.31
CA ALA A 76 1.46 -10.75 21.21
C ALA A 76 1.45 -12.10 20.48
N ARG A 77 0.25 -12.57 20.14
CA ARG A 77 0.05 -13.84 19.41
C ARG A 77 -0.21 -13.63 17.92
N ALA A 78 -0.55 -12.40 17.52
CA ALA A 78 -0.81 -12.03 16.15
C ALA A 78 -0.55 -10.53 15.94
N MET A 79 -0.15 -10.18 14.71
CA MET A 79 0.01 -8.83 14.22
C MET A 79 -1.12 -8.52 13.22
N LEU A 80 -1.69 -7.33 13.32
CA LEU A 80 -2.72 -6.83 12.40
C LEU A 80 -2.09 -5.82 11.45
N ILE A 81 -2.19 -6.07 10.15
CA ILE A 81 -1.75 -5.15 9.10
C ILE A 81 -2.98 -4.64 8.37
N LEU A 82 -3.17 -3.32 8.39
CA LEU A 82 -4.22 -2.63 7.65
C LEU A 82 -3.62 -2.03 6.38
N SER A 83 -4.07 -2.51 5.22
CA SER A 83 -3.65 -2.01 3.91
C SER A 83 -4.82 -1.30 3.24
N ASN A 84 -4.69 0.01 3.04
CA ASN A 84 -5.65 0.77 2.24
C ASN A 84 -5.57 0.35 0.77
N LEU A 85 -6.72 0.19 0.12
CA LEU A 85 -6.80 0.11 -1.34
C LEU A 85 -6.89 1.52 -1.96
N ILE A 86 -6.04 2.42 -1.48
CA ILE A 86 -5.89 3.78 -2.03
C ILE A 86 -4.70 3.74 -3.01
N PRO A 87 -4.71 4.53 -4.09
CA PRO A 87 -3.51 4.74 -4.91
C PRO A 87 -2.30 4.99 -4.02
N ARG A 88 -1.21 4.23 -4.23
CA ARG A 88 0.03 4.48 -3.51
C ARG A 88 0.43 5.94 -3.70
N PRO A 89 0.95 6.61 -2.65
CA PRO A 89 1.64 7.88 -2.88
C PRO A 89 2.71 7.66 -3.95
N ALA A 90 2.94 8.68 -4.78
CA ALA A 90 4.00 8.63 -5.79
C ALA A 90 5.30 8.17 -5.11
N PRO A 91 6.04 7.19 -5.66
CA PRO A 91 7.33 6.80 -5.11
C PRO A 91 8.27 8.01 -5.13
N ASP A 92 9.20 8.07 -4.18
CA ASP A 92 10.12 9.20 -4.07
C ASP A 92 10.90 9.39 -5.39
N PRO A 93 10.75 10.55 -6.09
CA PRO A 93 11.50 10.83 -7.31
C PRO A 93 13.02 10.64 -7.14
N ALA A 94 13.57 10.97 -5.97
CA ALA A 94 15.00 10.81 -5.72
C ALA A 94 15.42 9.34 -5.74
N LEU A 95 14.61 8.45 -5.16
CA LEU A 95 14.85 7.01 -5.16
C LEU A 95 14.72 6.42 -6.56
N ILE A 96 13.70 6.82 -7.33
CA ILE A 96 13.55 6.39 -8.73
C ILE A 96 14.76 6.83 -9.56
N GLY A 97 15.23 8.06 -9.34
CA GLY A 97 16.40 8.60 -10.02
C GLY A 97 17.66 7.78 -9.77
N GLN A 98 17.90 7.41 -8.52
CA GLN A 98 19.05 6.57 -8.14
C GLN A 98 18.94 5.14 -8.68
N ALA A 99 17.74 4.58 -8.74
CA ALA A 99 17.55 3.20 -9.18
C ALA A 99 17.76 3.00 -10.70
N PHE A 100 17.49 4.03 -11.51
CA PHE A 100 17.47 3.93 -12.97
C PHE A 100 18.29 5.03 -13.69
N ASP A 101 19.17 5.73 -12.97
CA ASP A 101 19.99 6.83 -13.49
C ASP A 101 19.16 7.91 -14.24
N LEU A 102 17.97 8.22 -13.69
CA LEU A 102 17.10 9.26 -14.24
C LEU A 102 17.53 10.65 -13.77
N THR A 103 17.38 11.63 -14.65
CA THR A 103 17.51 13.04 -14.29
C THR A 103 16.38 13.47 -13.33
N PRO A 104 16.54 14.56 -12.58
CA PRO A 104 15.47 15.04 -11.69
C PRO A 104 14.13 15.30 -12.40
N ALA A 105 14.15 15.73 -13.66
CA ALA A 105 12.94 15.94 -14.46
C ALA A 105 12.26 14.62 -14.84
N GLU A 106 13.04 13.65 -15.29
CA GLU A 106 12.57 12.29 -15.62
C GLU A 106 12.00 11.59 -14.38
N SER A 107 12.68 11.67 -13.25
CA SER A 107 12.22 11.11 -11.98
C SER A 107 10.87 11.68 -11.53
N ARG A 108 10.68 13.00 -11.64
CA ARG A 108 9.40 13.64 -11.30
C ARG A 108 8.28 13.18 -12.23
N LEU A 109 8.56 13.04 -13.52
CA LEU A 109 7.60 12.51 -14.48
C LEU A 109 7.25 11.04 -14.17
N ALA A 110 8.26 10.18 -13.96
CA ALA A 110 8.06 8.78 -13.62
C ALA A 110 7.24 8.60 -12.33
N ALA A 111 7.53 9.39 -11.29
CA ALA A 111 6.79 9.38 -10.03
C ALA A 111 5.30 9.72 -10.22
N LEU A 112 4.99 10.75 -11.02
CA LEU A 112 3.60 11.12 -11.33
C LEU A 112 2.89 10.04 -12.14
N LEU A 113 3.55 9.48 -13.17
CA LEU A 113 2.96 8.41 -13.97
C LEU A 113 2.68 7.16 -13.11
N ALA A 114 3.52 6.86 -12.13
CA ALA A 114 3.34 5.76 -11.17
C ALA A 114 2.09 5.89 -10.28
N THR A 115 1.54 7.10 -10.14
CA THR A 115 0.24 7.31 -9.45
C THR A 115 -0.98 6.96 -10.33
N GLY A 116 -0.76 6.62 -11.59
CA GLY A 116 -1.82 6.40 -12.59
C GLY A 116 -2.18 7.66 -13.40
N ALA A 117 -1.45 8.76 -13.24
CA ALA A 117 -1.66 9.96 -14.04
C ALA A 117 -1.42 9.69 -15.55
N SER A 118 -2.25 10.30 -16.40
CA SER A 118 -1.99 10.31 -17.85
C SER A 118 -0.80 11.21 -18.17
N LEU A 119 -0.12 10.97 -19.30
CA LEU A 119 0.98 11.83 -19.74
C LEU A 119 0.54 13.31 -19.90
N ALA A 120 -0.69 13.54 -20.33
CA ALA A 120 -1.26 14.89 -20.43
C ALA A 120 -1.41 15.54 -19.05
N SER A 121 -2.03 14.85 -18.09
CA SER A 121 -2.19 15.37 -16.74
C SER A 121 -0.84 15.58 -16.05
N ALA A 122 0.12 14.66 -16.22
CA ALA A 122 1.47 14.81 -15.69
C ALA A 122 2.21 16.02 -16.30
N SER A 123 2.05 16.26 -17.61
CA SER A 123 2.65 17.42 -18.28
C SER A 123 2.10 18.76 -17.75
N GLU A 124 0.79 18.82 -17.48
CA GLU A 124 0.13 19.97 -16.88
C GLU A 124 0.62 20.21 -15.44
N HIS A 125 0.68 19.15 -14.62
CA HIS A 125 1.19 19.23 -13.25
C HIS A 125 2.65 19.69 -13.18
N LEU A 126 3.49 19.22 -14.11
CA LEU A 126 4.90 19.61 -14.18
C LEU A 126 5.13 20.93 -14.92
N ARG A 127 4.09 21.55 -15.47
CA ARG A 127 4.16 22.77 -16.29
C ARG A 127 5.14 22.65 -17.46
N ILE A 128 5.14 21.50 -18.13
CA ILE A 128 5.94 21.23 -19.33
C ILE A 128 5.03 20.97 -20.53
N SER A 129 5.56 21.16 -21.74
CA SER A 129 4.79 20.83 -22.95
C SER A 129 4.57 19.32 -23.05
N ARG A 130 3.49 18.90 -23.72
CA ARG A 130 3.24 17.48 -24.03
C ARG A 130 4.40 16.86 -24.81
N GLU A 131 5.06 17.64 -25.66
CA GLU A 131 6.20 17.17 -26.44
C GLU A 131 7.44 16.93 -25.56
N THR A 132 7.72 17.86 -24.64
CA THR A 132 8.77 17.68 -23.63
C THR A 132 8.50 16.46 -22.76
N ALA A 133 7.25 16.24 -22.34
CA ALA A 133 6.86 15.07 -21.57
C ALA A 133 7.05 13.76 -22.36
N ARG A 134 6.74 13.74 -23.66
CA ARG A 134 7.01 12.58 -24.54
C ARG A 134 8.49 12.31 -24.68
N ASN A 135 9.32 13.35 -24.82
CA ASN A 135 10.77 13.20 -24.92
C ASN A 135 11.37 12.63 -23.62
N HIS A 136 10.94 13.13 -22.47
CA HIS A 136 11.32 12.55 -21.17
C HIS A 136 10.85 11.11 -21.05
N LEU A 137 9.61 10.78 -21.44
CA LEU A 137 9.09 9.42 -21.38
C LEU A 137 9.90 8.44 -22.25
N LYS A 138 10.30 8.86 -23.45
CA LYS A 138 11.17 8.07 -24.33
C LYS A 138 12.54 7.79 -23.70
N SER A 139 13.14 8.80 -23.07
CA SER A 139 14.40 8.64 -22.33
C SER A 139 14.24 7.70 -21.14
N ILE A 140 13.16 7.85 -20.37
CA ILE A 140 12.83 6.96 -19.25
C ILE A 140 12.70 5.51 -19.73
N PHE A 141 11.97 5.24 -20.81
CA PHE A 141 11.87 3.90 -21.38
C PHE A 141 13.23 3.31 -21.77
N SER A 142 14.09 4.12 -22.39
CA SER A 142 15.45 3.67 -22.72
C SER A 142 16.30 3.31 -21.49
N LYS A 143 16.16 4.06 -20.39
CA LYS A 143 16.96 3.87 -19.17
C LYS A 143 16.41 2.77 -18.26
N THR A 144 15.10 2.60 -18.23
CA THR A 144 14.42 1.62 -17.37
C THR A 144 14.22 0.26 -18.05
N GLY A 145 14.39 0.19 -19.37
CA GLY A 145 14.07 -1.00 -20.17
C GLY A 145 12.57 -1.23 -20.38
N ALA A 146 11.69 -0.34 -19.89
CA ALA A 146 10.25 -0.44 -20.11
C ALA A 146 9.88 -0.06 -21.54
N HIS A 147 8.93 -0.79 -22.13
CA HIS A 147 8.42 -0.54 -23.48
C HIS A 147 7.04 0.14 -23.48
N ARG A 148 6.34 0.12 -22.34
CA ARG A 148 5.01 0.73 -22.18
C ARG A 148 4.92 1.47 -20.86
N GLN A 149 4.04 2.49 -20.80
CA GLN A 149 3.80 3.22 -19.56
C GLN A 149 3.35 2.29 -18.43
N SER A 150 2.49 1.30 -18.70
CA SER A 150 2.06 0.34 -17.69
C SER A 150 3.21 -0.47 -17.08
N GLU A 151 4.22 -0.81 -17.89
CA GLU A 151 5.39 -1.56 -17.46
C GLU A 151 6.31 -0.69 -16.59
N LEU A 152 6.52 0.57 -16.99
CA LEU A 152 7.19 1.57 -16.16
C LEU A 152 6.49 1.74 -14.81
N VAL A 153 5.15 1.84 -14.81
CA VAL A 153 4.36 1.98 -13.57
C VAL A 153 4.57 0.77 -12.66
N THR A 154 4.53 -0.45 -13.20
CA THR A 154 4.79 -1.67 -12.43
C THR A 154 6.20 -1.66 -11.82
N LEU A 155 7.21 -1.38 -12.63
CA LEU A 155 8.61 -1.33 -12.22
C LEU A 155 8.84 -0.30 -11.10
N VAL A 156 8.38 0.93 -11.31
CA VAL A 156 8.54 2.03 -10.34
C VAL A 156 7.72 1.80 -9.07
N SER A 157 6.57 1.11 -9.15
CA SER A 157 5.75 0.79 -7.98
C SER A 157 6.41 -0.18 -7.00
N GLN A 158 7.43 -0.93 -7.43
CA GLN A 158 8.21 -1.83 -6.56
C GLN A 158 9.16 -1.08 -5.62
N LEU A 159 9.45 0.19 -5.88
CA LEU A 159 10.30 1.05 -5.05
C LEU A 159 9.53 1.74 -3.90
N ALA A 160 8.22 1.51 -3.77
CA ALA A 160 7.34 2.15 -2.79
C ALA A 160 6.78 1.19 -1.73
#